data_AF-A0A447QRU6-F1
#
_entry.id   AF-A0A447QRU6-F1
#
_cell.length_a   1.000
_cell.length_b   1.000
_cell.length_c   1.000
_cell.angle_alpha   90.00
_cell.angle_beta   90.00
_cell.angle_gamma   90.00
#
_symmetry.space_group_name_H-M   'P 1'
#
loop_
_entity.id
_entity.type
_entity.pdbx_description
1 polymer ?
#
loop_
_entity_poly.entity_id
_entity_poly.type
_entity_poly.pdbx_seq_one_letter_code
_entity_poly.pdbx_strand_id
1 'polypeptide(L)'
;MVHSGIYYQPGSLKARLAKQGNQSMFAFCRQHELYHDRCGKVIVATQLQELELLENIYRRGLENGLAVRRLSAAELREREPHVNGLEALLVPDAGIVNYAQVAAKLAEIVQQRGGEIHFGRQVVGIAEHGDGVEVQTPGQNYQGKWLVNCAGLFSDRIAKLAGYDTGMKIVPFRGEYFVLNSEKNYLVNHLIYPVPNPDFPSSACTLPACTMASGMWGRMRCWHSSAKATASATSACAIWARC
;
A
#
# COMPACT_ATOMS: atom_id res chain seq x y z
N MET A 1 -4.45 1.23 -0.66
CA MET A 1 -4.95 0.01 -0.01
C MET A 1 -4.61 0.08 1.47
N VAL A 2 -5.50 -0.44 2.32
CA VAL A 2 -5.26 -0.70 3.73
C VAL A 2 -5.02 -2.20 3.89
N HIS A 3 -3.78 -2.59 4.19
CA HIS A 3 -3.40 -4.00 4.29
C HIS A 3 -3.89 -4.61 5.61
N SER A 4 -4.23 -5.90 5.58
CA SER A 4 -4.55 -6.69 6.78
C SER A 4 -3.30 -7.19 7.53
N GLY A 5 -2.16 -7.28 6.84
CA GLY A 5 -0.91 -7.82 7.39
C GLY A 5 -0.64 -9.29 7.08
N ILE A 6 -1.49 -9.95 6.27
CA ILE A 6 -1.43 -11.41 6.05
C ILE A 6 -0.11 -11.97 5.52
N TYR A 7 0.67 -11.19 4.76
CA TYR A 7 1.95 -11.66 4.21
C TYR A 7 3.12 -11.50 5.18
N TYR A 8 2.97 -10.68 6.23
CA TYR A 8 4.09 -10.27 7.08
C TYR A 8 4.44 -11.34 8.11
N GLN A 9 5.74 -11.49 8.35
CA GLN A 9 6.26 -12.39 9.37
C GLN A 9 5.60 -12.08 10.74
N PRO A 10 5.07 -13.09 11.44
CA PRO A 10 4.49 -12.92 12.78
C PRO A 10 5.48 -12.25 13.75
N GLY A 11 4.95 -11.41 14.63
CA GLY A 11 5.74 -10.65 15.60
C GLY A 11 6.56 -9.49 15.02
N SER A 12 6.69 -9.38 13.70
CA SER A 12 7.42 -8.28 13.08
C SER A 12 6.73 -6.93 13.28
N LEU A 13 7.52 -5.84 13.22
CA LEU A 13 6.97 -4.48 13.22
C LEU A 13 5.96 -4.27 12.09
N LYS A 14 6.19 -4.85 10.91
CA LYS A 14 5.24 -4.76 9.78
C LYS A 14 3.91 -5.42 10.11
N ALA A 15 3.90 -6.62 10.69
CA ALA A 15 2.68 -7.30 11.08
C ALA A 15 1.88 -6.49 12.12
N ARG A 16 2.56 -6.05 13.19
CA ARG A 16 1.93 -5.28 14.27
C ARG A 16 1.39 -3.94 13.78
N LEU A 17 2.21 -3.16 13.07
CA LEU A 17 1.83 -1.83 12.58
C LEU A 17 0.79 -1.90 11.46
N ALA A 18 0.78 -2.95 10.63
CA ALA A 18 -0.28 -3.12 9.64
C ALA A 18 -1.64 -3.36 10.29
N LYS A 19 -1.70 -4.19 11.33
CA LYS A 19 -2.95 -4.45 12.08
C LYS A 19 -3.46 -3.19 12.78
N GLN A 20 -2.58 -2.50 13.52
CA GLN A 20 -2.91 -1.25 14.21
C GLN A 20 -3.27 -0.12 13.22
N GLY A 21 -2.48 0.01 12.15
CA GLY A 21 -2.69 0.98 11.07
C GLY A 21 -3.99 0.73 10.33
N ASN A 22 -4.37 -0.52 10.10
CA ASN A 22 -5.65 -0.87 9.47
C ASN A 22 -6.84 -0.33 10.28
N GLN A 23 -6.88 -0.68 11.57
CA GLN A 23 -7.96 -0.29 12.46
C GLN A 23 -8.04 1.24 12.62
N SER A 24 -6.90 1.88 12.89
CA SER A 24 -6.84 3.33 13.08
C SER A 24 -7.16 4.10 11.80
N MET A 25 -6.73 3.64 10.63
CA MET A 25 -7.02 4.30 9.36
C MET A 25 -8.52 4.27 9.02
N PHE A 26 -9.19 3.12 9.18
CA PHE A 26 -10.64 3.06 8.97
C PHE A 26 -11.41 3.87 10.01
N ALA A 27 -10.95 3.88 11.28
CA ALA A 27 -11.55 4.72 12.31
C ALA A 27 -11.41 6.21 11.98
N PHE A 28 -10.23 6.64 11.54
CA PHE A 28 -9.96 8.01 11.10
C PHE A 28 -10.85 8.41 9.91
N CYS A 29 -10.97 7.53 8.91
CA CYS A 29 -11.83 7.80 7.76
C CYS A 29 -13.30 7.91 8.16
N ARG A 30 -13.81 7.05 9.05
CA ARG A 30 -15.17 7.17 9.59
C ARG A 30 -15.38 8.47 10.37
N GLN A 31 -14.43 8.80 11.26
CA GLN A 31 -14.51 9.99 12.10
C GLN A 31 -14.58 11.29 11.30
N HIS A 32 -13.89 11.34 10.16
CA HIS A 32 -13.81 12.52 9.31
C HIS A 32 -14.62 12.41 8.01
N GLU A 33 -15.54 11.43 7.94
CA GLU A 33 -16.43 11.21 6.79
C GLU A 33 -15.69 11.10 5.45
N LEU A 34 -14.49 10.51 5.49
CA LEU A 34 -13.64 10.30 4.31
C LEU A 34 -14.00 8.99 3.62
N TYR A 35 -13.83 8.96 2.30
CA TYR A 35 -14.10 7.75 1.54
C TYR A 35 -13.20 6.58 2.00
N HIS A 36 -13.86 5.48 2.36
CA HIS A 36 -13.23 4.22 2.71
C HIS A 36 -14.16 3.07 2.34
N ASP A 37 -13.57 1.94 1.96
CA ASP A 37 -14.30 0.72 1.67
C ASP A 37 -13.51 -0.47 2.21
N ARG A 38 -14.16 -1.28 3.05
CA ARG A 38 -13.59 -2.48 3.66
C ARG A 38 -14.02 -3.71 2.86
N CYS A 39 -13.78 -3.65 1.55
CA CYS A 39 -14.20 -4.65 0.57
C CYS A 39 -13.51 -6.01 0.71
N GLY A 40 -12.50 -6.13 1.58
CA GLY A 40 -11.74 -7.37 1.74
C GLY A 40 -10.79 -7.67 0.58
N LYS A 41 -10.06 -8.76 0.73
CA LYS A 41 -9.09 -9.25 -0.26
C LYS A 41 -9.31 -10.73 -0.50
N VAL A 42 -9.23 -11.15 -1.76
CA VAL A 42 -9.22 -12.55 -2.18
C VAL A 42 -7.84 -12.86 -2.76
N ILE A 43 -7.12 -13.79 -2.15
CA ILE A 43 -5.84 -14.32 -2.64
C ILE A 43 -6.11 -15.62 -3.38
N VAL A 44 -5.80 -15.70 -4.66
CA VAL A 44 -6.24 -16.77 -5.56
C VAL A 44 -5.05 -17.60 -6.00
N ALA A 45 -5.13 -18.93 -5.82
CA ALA A 45 -4.25 -19.88 -6.46
C ALA A 45 -4.85 -20.30 -7.80
N THR A 46 -4.08 -20.12 -8.87
CA THR A 46 -4.44 -20.45 -10.25
C THR A 46 -3.76 -21.71 -10.77
N GLN A 47 -2.73 -22.19 -10.07
CA GLN A 47 -1.95 -23.38 -10.43
C GLN A 47 -1.79 -24.32 -9.23
N LEU A 48 -1.65 -25.62 -9.49
CA LEU A 48 -1.55 -26.64 -8.42
C LEU A 48 -0.38 -26.39 -7.47
N GLN A 49 0.76 -25.96 -8.01
CA GLN A 49 1.96 -25.61 -7.24
C GLN A 49 1.77 -24.41 -6.28
N GLU A 50 0.76 -23.56 -6.51
CA GLU A 50 0.47 -22.42 -5.65
C GLU A 50 -0.35 -22.80 -4.41
N LEU A 51 -0.93 -24.00 -4.36
CA LEU A 51 -1.80 -24.43 -3.25
C LEU A 51 -1.03 -24.55 -1.93
N GLU A 52 0.19 -25.06 -1.96
CA GLU A 52 1.04 -25.14 -0.76
C GLU A 52 1.44 -23.75 -0.26
N LEU A 53 1.77 -22.84 -1.18
CA LEU A 53 2.06 -21.44 -0.84
C LEU A 53 0.83 -20.73 -0.27
N LEU A 54 -0.35 -20.99 -0.82
CA LEU A 54 -1.62 -20.48 -0.31
C LEU A 54 -1.87 -20.98 1.12
N GLU A 55 -1.62 -22.26 1.40
CA GLU A 55 -1.73 -22.83 2.74
C GLU A 55 -0.77 -22.16 3.74
N ASN A 56 0.46 -21.86 3.33
CA ASN A 56 1.41 -21.13 4.16
C ASN A 56 0.93 -19.70 4.48
N ILE A 57 0.29 -19.02 3.52
CA ILE A 57 -0.31 -17.71 3.74
C ILE A 57 -1.50 -17.79 4.70
N TYR A 58 -2.31 -18.85 4.60
CA TYR A 58 -3.42 -19.09 5.51
C TYR A 58 -2.93 -19.22 6.96
N ARG A 59 -1.96 -20.12 7.21
CA ARG A 59 -1.39 -20.34 8.54
C ARG A 59 -0.80 -19.07 9.14
N ARG A 60 -0.02 -18.33 8.35
CA ARG A 60 0.54 -17.03 8.75
C ARG A 60 -0.54 -16.00 9.10
N GLY A 61 -1.65 -16.00 8.35
CA GLY A 61 -2.80 -15.16 8.64
C GLY A 61 -3.41 -15.46 10.01
N LEU A 62 -3.56 -16.74 10.34
CA LEU A 62 -4.04 -17.18 11.66
C LEU A 62 -3.07 -16.79 12.79
N GLU A 63 -1.76 -16.98 12.59
CA GLU A 63 -0.72 -16.59 13.55
C GLU A 63 -0.71 -15.07 13.81
N ASN A 64 -1.01 -14.27 12.79
CA ASN A 64 -1.19 -12.82 12.93
C ASN A 64 -2.55 -12.42 13.55
N GLY A 65 -3.39 -13.40 13.88
CA GLY A 65 -4.72 -13.20 14.44
C GLY A 65 -5.66 -12.47 13.50
N LEU A 66 -5.62 -12.82 12.22
CA LEU A 66 -6.50 -12.30 11.18
C LEU A 66 -7.66 -13.27 10.94
N ALA A 67 -8.85 -12.75 10.64
CA ALA A 67 -9.96 -13.56 10.17
C ALA A 67 -9.71 -13.95 8.70
N VAL A 68 -9.14 -15.13 8.47
CA VAL A 68 -8.89 -15.66 7.13
C VAL A 68 -9.80 -16.85 6.88
N ARG A 69 -10.50 -16.87 5.74
CA ARG A 69 -11.39 -17.97 5.35
C ARG A 69 -10.90 -18.60 4.05
N ARG A 70 -10.81 -19.93 4.00
CA ARG A 70 -10.59 -20.65 2.73
C ARG A 70 -11.86 -20.62 1.89
N LEU A 71 -11.68 -20.48 0.58
CA LEU A 71 -12.74 -20.57 -0.42
C LEU A 71 -12.39 -21.68 -1.40
N SER A 72 -13.32 -22.61 -1.58
CA SER A 72 -13.30 -23.54 -2.71
C SER A 72 -13.46 -22.80 -4.04
N ALA A 73 -13.14 -23.45 -5.17
CA ALA A 73 -13.41 -22.91 -6.51
C ALA A 73 -14.89 -22.50 -6.71
N ALA A 74 -15.83 -23.26 -6.13
CA ALA A 74 -17.25 -22.96 -6.21
C ALA A 74 -17.61 -21.68 -5.43
N GLU A 75 -17.14 -21.56 -4.18
CA GLU A 75 -17.35 -20.35 -3.36
C GLU A 75 -16.64 -19.12 -3.94
N LEU A 76 -15.47 -19.31 -4.56
CA LEU A 76 -14.79 -18.24 -5.29
C LEU A 76 -15.65 -17.75 -6.45
N ARG A 77 -16.17 -18.65 -7.28
CA ARG A 77 -17.00 -18.29 -8.45
C ARG A 77 -18.32 -17.64 -8.04
N GLU A 78 -18.92 -18.07 -6.93
CA GLU A 78 -20.12 -17.44 -6.38
C GLU A 78 -19.86 -15.98 -5.98
N ARG A 79 -18.71 -15.70 -5.37
CA ARG A 79 -18.34 -14.35 -4.89
C ARG A 79 -17.75 -13.45 -5.96
N GLU A 80 -16.97 -14.04 -6.85
CA GLU A 80 -16.20 -13.36 -7.88
C GLU A 80 -16.39 -14.09 -9.23
N PRO A 81 -17.54 -13.90 -9.91
CA PRO A 81 -17.92 -14.67 -11.10
C PRO A 81 -16.95 -14.55 -12.28
N HIS A 82 -16.16 -13.48 -12.33
CA HIS A 82 -15.17 -13.23 -13.39
C HIS A 82 -13.73 -13.62 -12.99
N VAL A 83 -13.53 -14.22 -11.82
CA VAL A 83 -12.21 -14.65 -11.34
C VAL A 83 -12.07 -16.16 -11.47
N ASN A 84 -10.97 -16.59 -12.08
CA ASN A 84 -10.62 -18.00 -12.20
C ASN A 84 -9.56 -18.38 -11.16
N GLY A 85 -9.76 -19.54 -10.52
CA GLY A 85 -8.84 -20.08 -9.52
C GLY A 85 -9.23 -21.49 -9.09
N LEU A 86 -8.26 -22.21 -8.52
CA LEU A 86 -8.43 -23.54 -7.94
C LEU A 86 -8.94 -23.44 -6.51
N GLU A 87 -8.31 -22.58 -5.70
CA GLU A 87 -8.68 -22.26 -4.33
C GLU A 87 -8.33 -20.80 -4.02
N ALA A 88 -8.94 -20.23 -2.98
CA ALA A 88 -8.65 -18.88 -2.57
C ALA A 88 -8.69 -18.66 -1.06
N LEU A 89 -8.11 -17.56 -0.59
CA LEU A 89 -8.26 -17.05 0.77
C LEU A 89 -8.98 -15.71 0.76
N LEU A 90 -10.06 -15.63 1.52
CA LEU A 90 -10.74 -14.38 1.82
C LEU A 90 -10.17 -13.77 3.10
N VAL A 91 -9.84 -12.48 3.02
CA VAL A 91 -9.36 -11.65 4.13
C VAL A 91 -10.24 -10.41 4.24
N PRO A 92 -11.30 -10.44 5.07
CA PRO A 92 -12.30 -9.38 5.13
C PRO A 92 -11.76 -8.04 5.62
N ASP A 93 -10.73 -8.04 6.47
CA ASP A 93 -10.21 -6.81 7.09
C ASP A 93 -9.43 -5.88 6.13
N ALA A 94 -9.11 -6.35 4.92
CA ALA A 94 -8.44 -5.51 3.91
C ALA A 94 -9.42 -4.52 3.26
N GLY A 95 -8.89 -3.47 2.65
CA GLY A 95 -9.73 -2.56 1.88
C GLY A 95 -8.96 -1.38 1.29
N ILE A 96 -9.68 -0.29 1.03
CA ILE A 96 -9.12 0.92 0.44
C ILE A 96 -9.64 2.18 1.12
N VAL A 97 -8.87 3.26 0.96
CA VAL A 97 -9.21 4.62 1.38
C VAL A 97 -8.75 5.59 0.31
N ASN A 98 -9.35 6.77 0.25
CA ASN A 98 -8.78 7.86 -0.54
C ASN A 98 -7.64 8.52 0.25
N TYR A 99 -6.41 8.07 0.00
CA TYR A 99 -5.24 8.57 0.73
C TYR A 99 -4.98 10.07 0.52
N ALA A 100 -5.36 10.64 -0.62
CA ALA A 100 -5.22 12.08 -0.85
C ALA A 100 -6.14 12.88 0.09
N GLN A 101 -7.38 12.42 0.28
CA GLN A 101 -8.30 13.00 1.27
C GLN A 101 -7.77 12.85 2.69
N VAL A 102 -7.23 11.67 3.04
CA VAL A 102 -6.61 11.44 4.35
C VAL A 102 -5.46 12.41 4.61
N ALA A 103 -4.53 12.55 3.65
CA ALA A 103 -3.39 13.46 3.78
C ALA A 103 -3.83 14.92 3.88
N ALA A 104 -4.80 15.35 3.08
CA ALA A 104 -5.37 16.69 3.16
C ALA A 104 -6.02 16.95 4.52
N LYS A 105 -6.77 15.98 5.05
CA LYS A 105 -7.40 16.11 6.38
C LYS A 105 -6.38 16.17 7.50
N LEU A 106 -5.31 15.37 7.42
CA LEU A 106 -4.21 15.45 8.39
C LEU A 106 -3.51 16.82 8.34
N ALA A 107 -3.28 17.38 7.15
CA ALA A 107 -2.71 18.71 6.99
C ALA A 107 -3.60 19.79 7.62
N GLU A 108 -4.92 19.73 7.38
CA GLU A 108 -5.91 20.61 8.00
C GLU A 108 -5.86 20.53 9.53
N ILE A 109 -5.82 19.32 10.10
CA ILE A 109 -5.74 19.11 11.55
C ILE A 109 -4.45 19.69 12.14
N VAL A 110 -3.31 19.54 11.45
CA VAL A 110 -2.04 20.12 11.88
C VAL A 110 -2.15 21.65 11.93
N GLN A 111 -2.71 22.27 10.88
CA GLN A 111 -2.88 23.73 10.80
C GLN A 111 -3.85 24.26 11.84
N GLN A 112 -4.97 23.57 12.09
CA GLN A 112 -5.94 23.94 13.14
C GLN A 112 -5.33 23.90 14.55
N ARG A 113 -4.29 23.09 14.75
CA ARG A 113 -3.54 23.01 16.01
C ARG A 113 -2.36 23.98 16.08
N GLY A 114 -2.27 24.93 15.15
CA GLY A 114 -1.21 25.93 15.08
C GLY A 114 0.09 25.45 14.45
N GLY A 115 0.10 24.26 13.83
CA GLY A 115 1.25 23.79 13.05
C GLY A 115 1.34 24.48 11.69
N GLU A 116 2.56 24.62 11.17
CA GLU A 116 2.82 25.23 9.87
C GLU A 116 3.25 24.18 8.84
N ILE A 117 2.86 24.37 7.58
CA ILE A 117 3.25 23.50 6.46
C ILE A 117 3.88 24.37 5.38
N HIS A 118 5.18 24.17 5.16
CA HIS A 118 5.97 24.93 4.20
C HIS A 118 6.31 24.08 2.97
N PHE A 119 5.60 24.30 1.87
CA PHE A 119 5.90 23.64 0.58
C PHE A 119 7.06 24.34 -0.14
N GLY A 120 7.69 23.65 -1.10
CA GLY A 120 8.81 24.22 -1.86
C GLY A 120 10.09 24.42 -1.06
N ARG A 121 10.19 23.80 0.13
CA ARG A 121 11.34 23.89 1.04
C ARG A 121 12.14 22.60 1.03
N GLN A 122 13.06 22.48 0.07
CA GLN A 122 13.97 21.34 0.05
C GLN A 122 15.01 21.49 1.17
N VAL A 123 15.12 20.46 2.01
CA VAL A 123 16.18 20.39 3.03
C VAL A 123 17.51 20.10 2.36
N VAL A 124 18.51 20.95 2.62
CA VAL A 124 19.86 20.87 2.04
C VAL A 124 20.96 20.69 3.09
N GLY A 125 20.64 20.95 4.36
CA GLY A 125 21.56 20.78 5.48
C GLY A 125 20.80 20.66 6.80
N ILE A 126 21.39 19.94 7.75
CA ILE A 126 20.87 19.81 9.11
C ILE A 126 22.05 19.98 10.07
N ALA A 127 21.90 20.83 11.07
CA ALA A 127 22.90 21.01 12.12
C ALA A 127 22.24 20.85 13.49
N GLU A 128 22.71 19.86 14.26
CA GLU A 128 22.25 19.64 15.63
C GLU A 128 23.16 20.37 16.61
N HIS A 129 22.56 20.99 17.62
CA HIS A 129 23.20 21.77 18.66
C HIS A 129 22.74 21.26 20.02
N GLY A 130 23.39 21.66 21.11
CA GLY A 130 23.07 21.14 22.45
C GLY A 130 21.62 21.36 22.89
N ASP A 131 20.92 22.34 22.33
CA ASP A 131 19.57 22.78 22.69
C ASP A 131 18.55 22.70 21.53
N GLY A 132 18.93 22.20 20.36
CA GLY A 132 18.01 22.07 19.23
C GLY A 132 18.64 21.62 17.93
N VAL A 133 17.89 21.82 16.86
CA VAL A 133 18.23 21.43 15.49
C VAL A 133 17.89 22.57 14.54
N GLU A 134 18.84 22.93 13.70
CA GLU A 134 18.64 23.82 12.57
C GLU A 134 18.49 23.01 11.28
N VAL A 135 17.44 23.30 10.52
CA VAL A 135 17.15 22.73 9.21
C VAL A 135 17.33 23.82 8.15
N GLN A 136 18.27 23.60 7.24
CA GLN A 136 18.66 24.55 6.22
C GLN A 136 17.92 24.26 4.92
N THR A 137 17.34 25.30 4.32
CA THR A 137 16.67 25.24 3.01
C THR A 137 17.07 26.45 2.16
N PRO A 138 16.91 26.41 0.82
CA PRO A 138 17.14 27.58 0.00
C PRO A 138 16.28 28.77 0.43
N GLY A 139 16.93 29.84 0.89
CA GLY A 139 16.33 31.12 1.25
C GLY A 139 15.78 31.23 2.68
N GLN A 140 15.64 30.14 3.44
CA GLN A 140 15.16 30.19 4.83
C GLN A 140 15.67 29.00 5.64
N ASN A 141 16.08 29.26 6.88
CA ASN A 141 16.39 28.22 7.86
C ASN A 141 15.24 28.10 8.87
N TYR A 142 15.06 26.89 9.39
CA TYR A 142 14.06 26.57 10.41
C TYR A 142 14.78 26.02 11.64
N GLN A 143 14.34 26.40 12.83
CA GLN A 143 14.90 25.92 14.09
C GLN A 143 13.82 25.26 14.93
N GLY A 144 14.20 24.19 15.62
CA GLY A 144 13.31 23.46 16.51
C GLY A 144 14.08 22.68 17.57
N LYS A 145 13.37 22.10 18.53
CA LYS A 145 13.98 21.24 19.57
C LYS A 145 14.20 19.81 19.09
N TRP A 146 13.36 19.35 18.16
CA TRP A 146 13.34 17.98 17.68
C TRP A 146 13.13 17.97 16.17
N LEU A 147 13.78 17.02 15.50
CA LEU A 147 13.57 16.72 14.08
C LEU A 147 13.05 15.29 13.94
N VAL A 148 11.95 15.13 13.20
CA VAL A 148 11.43 13.80 12.84
C VAL A 148 11.60 13.63 11.33
N ASN A 149 12.45 12.67 10.94
CA ASN A 149 12.71 12.38 9.53
C ASN A 149 11.61 11.48 8.93
N CYS A 150 10.76 12.06 8.08
CA CYS A 150 9.71 11.35 7.35
C CYS A 150 9.86 11.50 5.82
N ALA A 151 11.10 11.61 5.31
CA ALA A 151 11.37 11.96 3.90
C ALA A 151 11.19 10.79 2.90
N GLY A 152 10.47 9.73 3.27
CA GLY A 152 10.16 8.60 2.39
C GLY A 152 11.41 8.01 1.74
N LEU A 153 11.45 8.04 0.39
CA LEU A 153 12.57 7.51 -0.42
C LEU A 153 13.92 8.22 -0.21
N PHE A 154 13.93 9.36 0.49
CA PHE A 154 15.13 10.14 0.77
C PHE A 154 15.52 10.12 2.25
N SER A 155 14.86 9.30 3.08
CA SER A 155 15.11 9.31 4.53
C SER A 155 16.55 8.96 4.89
N ASP A 156 17.19 8.05 4.16
CA ASP A 156 18.62 7.72 4.33
C ASP A 156 19.53 8.91 4.01
N ARG A 157 19.20 9.72 2.99
CA ARG A 157 19.93 10.93 2.64
C ARG A 157 19.75 12.04 3.67
N ILE A 158 18.53 12.23 4.17
CA ILE A 158 18.26 13.19 5.25
C ILE A 158 19.01 12.82 6.53
N ALA A 159 19.07 11.53 6.89
CA ALA A 159 19.86 11.08 8.04
C ALA A 159 21.36 11.40 7.87
N LYS A 160 21.90 11.20 6.65
CA LYS A 160 23.28 11.57 6.32
C LYS A 160 23.53 13.07 6.38
N LEU A 161 22.57 13.90 5.95
CA LEU A 161 22.67 15.37 6.07
C LEU A 161 22.75 15.83 7.53
N ALA A 162 22.15 15.08 8.46
CA ALA A 162 22.25 15.31 9.90
C ALA A 162 23.52 14.69 10.54
N GLY A 163 24.44 14.12 9.74
CA GLY A 163 25.69 13.55 10.21
C GLY A 163 25.61 12.10 10.68
N TYR A 164 24.47 11.42 10.51
CA TYR A 164 24.31 10.02 10.92
C TYR A 164 24.72 9.04 9.81
N ASP A 165 25.72 8.20 10.08
CA ASP A 165 25.95 7.00 9.30
C ASP A 165 25.09 5.84 9.82
N THR A 166 23.99 5.60 9.13
CA THR A 166 23.04 4.55 9.50
C THR A 166 23.45 3.16 9.01
N GLY A 167 24.46 3.05 8.14
CA GLY A 167 24.76 1.81 7.41
C GLY A 167 23.63 1.32 6.49
N MET A 168 22.54 2.10 6.35
CA MET A 168 21.37 1.75 5.55
C MET A 168 21.33 2.57 4.26
N LYS A 169 20.75 1.98 3.22
CA LYS A 169 20.50 2.63 1.92
C LYS A 169 19.10 2.30 1.44
N ILE A 170 18.36 3.30 1.00
CA ILE A 170 17.04 3.10 0.40
C ILE A 170 17.22 2.87 -1.10
N VAL A 171 16.73 1.72 -1.57
CA VAL A 171 16.70 1.36 -2.99
C VAL A 171 15.26 1.43 -3.49
N PRO A 172 14.90 2.42 -4.33
CA PRO A 172 13.53 2.56 -4.81
C PRO A 172 13.22 1.54 -5.91
N PHE A 173 12.02 0.96 -5.83
CA PHE A 173 11.44 0.14 -6.90
C PHE A 173 10.25 0.88 -7.49
N ARG A 174 10.23 1.00 -8.82
CA ARG A 174 9.11 1.59 -9.55
C ARG A 174 8.08 0.49 -9.83
N GLY A 175 6.84 0.75 -9.44
CA GLY A 175 5.68 -0.01 -9.91
C GLY A 175 4.87 0.84 -10.88
N GLU A 176 4.20 0.18 -11.82
CA GLU A 176 3.30 0.83 -12.76
C GLU A 176 1.87 0.36 -12.53
N TYR A 177 0.92 1.23 -12.87
CA TYR A 177 -0.49 0.93 -12.72
C TYR A 177 -1.24 1.22 -14.01
N PHE A 178 -2.13 0.32 -14.39
CA PHE A 178 -3.11 0.55 -15.45
C PHE A 178 -4.49 0.70 -14.84
N VAL A 179 -5.27 1.66 -15.36
CA VAL A 179 -6.62 1.93 -14.89
C VAL A 179 -7.60 1.48 -15.97
N LEU A 180 -8.58 0.67 -15.58
CA LEU A 180 -9.64 0.24 -16.48
C LEU A 180 -10.77 1.27 -16.50
N ASN A 181 -11.55 1.29 -17.59
CA ASN A 181 -12.74 2.13 -17.69
C ASN A 181 -13.73 1.79 -16.57
N SER A 182 -14.42 2.82 -16.08
CA SER A 182 -15.35 2.69 -14.94
C SER A 182 -16.55 1.77 -15.21
N GLU A 183 -16.86 1.47 -16.46
CA GLU A 183 -17.88 0.51 -16.86
C GLU A 183 -17.49 -0.94 -16.51
N LYS A 184 -16.20 -1.24 -16.27
CA LYS A 184 -15.68 -2.59 -16.01
C LYS A 184 -15.62 -2.95 -14.52
N ASN A 185 -16.13 -2.11 -13.64
CA ASN A 185 -16.02 -2.36 -12.20
C ASN A 185 -16.89 -3.48 -11.67
N TYR A 186 -17.86 -3.95 -12.45
CA TYR A 186 -18.64 -5.14 -12.10
C TYR A 186 -17.79 -6.42 -12.12
N LEU A 187 -16.58 -6.38 -12.69
CA LEU A 187 -15.77 -7.57 -12.89
C LEU A 187 -15.33 -8.21 -11.57
N VAL A 188 -15.01 -7.42 -10.55
CA VAL A 188 -14.59 -7.96 -9.24
C VAL A 188 -15.15 -7.13 -8.10
N ASN A 189 -15.47 -7.77 -6.98
CA ASN A 189 -16.06 -7.14 -5.79
C ASN A 189 -15.02 -6.89 -4.69
N HIS A 190 -14.01 -7.75 -4.59
CA HIS A 190 -12.91 -7.67 -3.62
C HIS A 190 -11.59 -7.28 -4.30
N LEU A 191 -10.57 -7.00 -3.48
CA LEU A 191 -9.20 -6.88 -3.98
C LEU A 191 -8.67 -8.27 -4.39
N ILE A 192 -8.37 -8.49 -5.66
CA ILE A 192 -7.88 -9.78 -6.16
C ILE A 192 -6.36 -9.77 -6.23
N TYR A 193 -5.75 -10.71 -5.52
CA TYR A 193 -4.30 -10.92 -5.46
C TYR A 193 -3.98 -12.35 -5.91
N PRO A 194 -2.93 -12.56 -6.71
CA PRO A 194 -2.39 -13.89 -6.92
C PRO A 194 -1.63 -14.35 -5.67
N VAL A 195 -1.35 -15.64 -5.61
CA VAL A 195 -0.31 -16.16 -4.71
C VAL A 195 1.04 -15.54 -5.13
N PRO A 196 1.84 -14.98 -4.20
CA PRO A 196 3.14 -14.41 -4.53
C PRO A 196 4.07 -15.46 -5.16
N ASN A 197 4.69 -15.11 -6.29
CA ASN A 197 5.70 -15.94 -6.92
C ASN A 197 7.07 -15.74 -6.21
N PRO A 198 7.70 -16.80 -5.67
CA PRO A 198 9.01 -16.72 -5.02
C PRO A 198 10.13 -16.21 -5.93
N ASP A 199 10.07 -16.51 -7.23
CA ASP A 199 11.08 -16.10 -8.22
C ASP A 199 10.97 -14.60 -8.57
N PHE A 200 9.80 -14.01 -8.33
CA PHE A 200 9.50 -12.62 -8.58
C PHE A 200 8.80 -11.96 -7.39
N PRO A 201 9.48 -11.80 -6.24
CA PRO A 201 8.86 -11.34 -5.00
C PRO A 201 8.31 -9.92 -5.09
N SER A 202 8.72 -9.14 -6.10
CA SER A 202 8.26 -7.79 -6.38
C SER A 202 7.32 -7.65 -7.57
N SER A 203 6.99 -8.70 -8.33
CA SER A 203 6.30 -8.59 -9.65
C SER A 203 4.88 -9.18 -9.68
N ALA A 204 4.11 -9.11 -8.59
CA ALA A 204 2.74 -9.62 -8.64
C ALA A 204 1.84 -8.67 -9.46
N CYS A 205 0.90 -9.20 -10.24
CA CYS A 205 -0.19 -8.38 -10.78
C CYS A 205 -1.32 -8.33 -9.74
N THR A 206 -2.00 -7.21 -9.53
CA THR A 206 -3.08 -7.11 -8.55
C THR A 206 -4.23 -6.29 -9.10
N LEU A 207 -5.47 -6.74 -8.90
CA LEU A 207 -6.70 -6.05 -9.31
C LEU A 207 -7.48 -5.56 -8.08
N PRO A 208 -7.37 -4.29 -7.70
CA PRO A 208 -8.21 -3.72 -6.65
C PRO A 208 -9.56 -3.27 -7.24
N ALA A 209 -10.69 -3.80 -6.77
CA ALA A 209 -12.01 -3.20 -7.02
C ALA A 209 -12.58 -2.52 -5.78
N CYS A 210 -13.36 -1.47 -6.02
CA CYS A 210 -14.35 -0.88 -5.11
C CYS A 210 -15.22 0.17 -5.84
N THR A 211 -16.43 0.38 -5.33
CA THR A 211 -17.51 1.20 -5.90
C THR A 211 -17.64 2.52 -5.13
N MET A 212 -17.56 3.68 -5.82
CA MET A 212 -18.03 4.96 -5.24
C MET A 212 -19.41 5.30 -5.79
N ALA A 213 -20.34 5.57 -4.88
CA ALA A 213 -21.43 6.51 -5.14
C ALA A 213 -20.86 7.94 -4.98
N SER A 214 -21.09 8.78 -5.99
CA SER A 214 -20.81 10.22 -6.05
C SER A 214 -19.35 10.73 -6.01
N GLY A 215 -18.87 11.18 -7.18
CA GLY A 215 -18.02 12.38 -7.28
C GLY A 215 -16.52 12.19 -7.50
N MET A 216 -16.12 11.82 -8.72
CA MET A 216 -14.79 12.03 -9.32
C MET A 216 -13.56 11.57 -8.52
N TRP A 217 -13.26 10.27 -8.51
CA TRP A 217 -11.93 9.66 -8.77
C TRP A 217 -12.20 8.20 -9.21
N GLY A 218 -11.85 7.87 -10.45
CA GLY A 218 -12.22 6.61 -11.14
C GLY A 218 -11.54 5.34 -10.59
N ARG A 219 -12.15 4.20 -10.90
CA ARG A 219 -11.96 2.88 -10.27
C ARG A 219 -10.88 2.02 -10.96
N MET A 220 -10.38 1.02 -10.21
CA MET A 220 -9.44 -0.07 -10.54
C MET A 220 -8.01 0.33 -10.94
N ARG A 221 -7.00 -0.23 -10.27
CA ARG A 221 -5.57 -0.07 -10.58
C ARG A 221 -4.90 -1.44 -10.71
N CYS A 222 -4.82 -2.01 -11.91
CA CYS A 222 -3.94 -3.16 -12.18
C CYS A 222 -2.53 -2.79 -11.71
N TRP A 223 -1.97 -3.50 -10.73
CA TRP A 223 -0.55 -3.40 -10.42
C TRP A 223 0.22 -4.20 -11.46
N HIS A 224 1.19 -3.60 -12.15
CA HIS A 224 2.25 -4.36 -12.84
C HIS A 224 3.57 -3.78 -12.35
N SER A 225 4.28 -4.55 -11.54
CA SER A 225 5.68 -4.24 -11.26
C SER A 225 6.51 -5.00 -12.29
N SER A 226 7.00 -4.25 -13.30
CA SER A 226 8.22 -4.66 -13.96
C SER A 226 9.36 -4.03 -13.16
N ALA A 227 10.13 -4.85 -12.44
CA ALA A 227 11.34 -4.38 -11.79
C ALA A 227 12.40 -4.07 -12.87
N LYS A 228 12.27 -2.92 -13.54
CA LYS A 228 13.32 -2.36 -14.39
C LYS A 228 14.09 -1.32 -13.61
N ALA A 229 15.31 -1.66 -13.20
CA ALA A 229 16.36 -0.64 -13.11
C ALA A 229 16.53 -0.10 -14.55
N THR A 230 16.09 1.13 -14.79
CA THR A 230 15.90 1.63 -16.16
C THR A 230 17.22 1.76 -16.92
N ALA A 231 17.34 1.01 -18.01
CA ALA A 231 18.00 1.43 -19.26
C ALA A 231 17.28 0.76 -20.45
N SER A 232 16.52 1.58 -21.20
CA SER A 232 15.97 1.40 -22.56
C SER A 232 15.14 0.16 -22.98
N ALA A 233 14.28 0.41 -24.00
CA ALA A 233 13.66 -0.49 -24.97
C ALA A 233 12.46 -1.41 -24.59
N THR A 234 11.33 -1.09 -25.23
CA THR A 234 10.40 -1.93 -26.02
C THR A 234 10.25 -3.41 -25.67
N SER A 235 9.05 -3.80 -25.25
CA SER A 235 8.27 -4.94 -25.80
C SER A 235 6.96 -5.12 -25.01
N ALA A 236 5.88 -5.34 -25.75
CA ALA A 236 4.52 -5.57 -25.28
C ALA A 236 4.33 -6.99 -24.72
N CYS A 237 3.38 -7.16 -23.81
CA CYS A 237 2.83 -8.47 -23.49
C CYS A 237 1.30 -8.38 -23.38
N ALA A 238 0.62 -9.19 -24.18
CA ALA A 238 -0.83 -9.25 -24.31
C ALA A 238 -1.45 -10.09 -23.19
N ILE A 239 -2.57 -9.63 -22.64
CA ILE A 239 -3.48 -10.49 -21.87
C ILE A 239 -4.84 -10.42 -22.57
N TRP A 240 -5.29 -11.57 -23.05
CA TRP A 240 -6.58 -11.75 -23.71
C TRP A 240 -7.69 -11.76 -22.66
N ALA A 241 -8.62 -10.82 -22.76
CA ALA A 241 -9.97 -10.97 -22.23
C ALA A 241 -10.89 -11.24 -23.43
N ARG A 242 -11.61 -12.37 -23.42
CA ARG A 242 -12.63 -12.63 -24.45
C ARG A 242 -13.77 -11.61 -24.27
N CYS A 243 -14.07 -10.88 -25.35
CA CYS A 243 -15.32 -10.15 -25.52
C CYS A 243 -16.51 -11.11 -25.57
#